data_AF-A0A6N8ULT0-F1
#
_entry.id   AF-A0A6N8ULT0-F1
#
_cell.length_a   1.000
_cell.length_b   1.000
_cell.length_c   1.000
_cell.angle_alpha   90.00
_cell.angle_beta   90.00
_cell.angle_gamma   90.00
#
_symmetry.space_group_name_H-M   'P 1'
#
loop_
_entity.id
_entity.type
_entity.pdbx_description
1 polymer ?
#
loop_
_entity_poly.entity_id
_entity_poly.type
_entity_poly.pdbx_seq_one_letter_code
_entity_poly.pdbx_strand_id
1 'polypeptide(L)' 'CALDLTSEHAAPLEEEFEQTDAFKWLTRNASQFGFYLSYPRGNRFDVIYEPWHWCYRVTGH' A
#
# COMPACT_ATOMS: atom_id res chain seq x y z
N CYS A 1 0.73 12.70 2.48
CA CYS A 1 -0.73 12.37 2.53
C CYS A 1 -0.88 10.89 2.19
N ALA A 2 -1.97 10.23 2.57
CA ALA A 2 -2.18 8.80 2.29
C ALA A 2 -3.53 8.53 1.64
N LEU A 3 -3.63 7.37 0.98
CA LEU A 3 -4.80 6.88 0.27
C LEU A 3 -4.95 5.38 0.54
N ASP A 4 -6.20 4.93 0.65
CA ASP A 4 -6.55 3.51 0.70
C ASP A 4 -6.95 3.03 -0.69
N LEU A 5 -6.35 1.94 -1.14
CA LEU A 5 -6.53 1.39 -2.49
C LEU A 5 -7.14 -0.02 -2.42
N THR A 6 -7.98 -0.34 -3.41
CA THR A 6 -8.53 -1.68 -3.65
C THR A 6 -8.57 -1.98 -5.15
N SER A 7 -9.03 -3.16 -5.53
CA SER A 7 -9.28 -3.56 -6.93
C SER A 7 -10.56 -4.39 -7.04
N GLU A 8 -11.05 -4.61 -8.28
CA GLU A 8 -12.34 -5.27 -8.56
C GLU A 8 -12.53 -6.65 -7.92
N HIS A 9 -11.45 -7.32 -7.52
CA HIS A 9 -11.47 -8.66 -6.94
C HIS A 9 -11.04 -8.73 -5.48
N ALA A 10 -10.98 -7.58 -4.77
CA ALA A 10 -10.70 -7.53 -3.34
C ALA A 10 -11.78 -6.75 -2.60
N ALA A 11 -12.15 -7.25 -1.42
CA ALA A 11 -12.93 -6.46 -0.48
C ALA A 11 -12.11 -5.23 -0.05
N PRO A 12 -12.74 -4.05 0.08
CA PRO A 12 -12.04 -2.86 0.56
C PRO A 12 -11.50 -3.07 1.98
N LEU A 13 -10.28 -2.58 2.25
CA LEU A 13 -9.66 -2.58 3.58
C LEU A 13 -9.43 -3.97 4.18
N GLU A 14 -9.23 -4.99 3.33
CA GLU A 14 -8.96 -6.35 3.77
C GLU A 14 -7.61 -6.87 3.25
N GLU A 15 -7.02 -7.85 3.95
CA GLU A 15 -5.68 -8.38 3.64
C GLU A 15 -5.65 -9.06 2.26
N GLU A 16 -6.76 -9.58 1.75
CA GLU A 16 -6.85 -10.24 0.43
C GLU A 16 -6.42 -9.34 -0.72
N PHE A 17 -6.43 -8.01 -0.54
CA PHE A 17 -5.89 -7.07 -1.52
C PHE A 17 -4.43 -7.40 -1.89
N GLU A 18 -3.63 -7.95 -0.96
CA GLU A 18 -2.22 -8.32 -1.21
C GLU A 18 -2.06 -9.35 -2.34
N GLN A 19 -3.08 -10.18 -2.58
CA GLN A 19 -3.06 -11.26 -3.57
C GLN A 19 -3.38 -10.78 -5.00
N THR A 20 -3.88 -9.54 -5.12
CA THR A 20 -4.32 -8.95 -6.38
C THR A 20 -3.13 -8.53 -7.26
N ASP A 21 -3.37 -8.46 -8.56
CA ASP A 21 -2.36 -7.93 -9.49
C ASP A 21 -2.13 -6.43 -9.31
N ALA A 22 -3.13 -5.69 -8.81
CA ALA A 22 -2.99 -4.29 -8.43
C ALA A 22 -1.95 -4.10 -7.32
N PHE A 23 -2.02 -4.91 -6.25
CA PHE A 23 -1.03 -4.85 -5.17
C PHE A 23 0.37 -5.26 -5.66
N LYS A 24 0.48 -6.32 -6.47
CA LYS A 24 1.76 -6.71 -7.11
C LYS A 24 2.34 -5.60 -7.98
N TRP A 25 1.50 -4.83 -8.66
CA TRP A 25 1.94 -3.68 -9.43
C TRP A 25 2.43 -2.54 -8.51
N LEU A 26 1.70 -2.22 -7.45
CA LEU A 26 2.07 -1.17 -6.50
C LEU A 26 3.42 -1.46 -5.84
N THR A 27 3.65 -2.69 -5.37
CA THR A 27 4.93 -3.09 -4.74
C THR A 27 6.15 -2.90 -5.65
N ARG A 28 5.97 -2.94 -6.99
CA ARG A 28 7.04 -2.74 -7.98
C ARG A 28 7.18 -1.30 -8.46
N ASN A 29 6.09 -0.52 -8.45
CA ASN A 29 6.04 0.76 -9.17
C ASN A 29 5.80 1.97 -8.27
N ALA A 30 5.14 1.82 -7.12
CA ALA A 30 4.67 2.94 -6.30
C ALA A 30 5.78 3.92 -5.91
N SER A 31 6.99 3.44 -5.63
CA SER A 31 8.12 4.29 -5.27
C SER A 31 8.53 5.26 -6.38
N GLN A 32 8.33 4.90 -7.65
CA GLN A 32 8.60 5.75 -8.81
C GLN A 32 7.64 6.96 -8.87
N PHE A 33 6.49 6.85 -8.20
CA PHE A 33 5.49 7.90 -8.08
C PHE A 33 5.49 8.57 -6.70
N GLY A 34 6.48 8.30 -5.85
CA GLY A 34 6.59 8.85 -4.50
C GLY A 34 5.67 8.20 -3.46
N PHE A 35 5.08 7.04 -3.77
CA PHE A 35 4.24 6.29 -2.84
C PHE A 35 4.99 5.13 -2.18
N TYR A 36 4.63 4.82 -0.94
CA TYR A 36 5.14 3.68 -0.20
C TYR A 36 4.04 3.07 0.68
N LEU A 37 4.15 1.76 0.92
CA LEU A 37 3.27 1.04 1.84
C LEU A 37 3.57 1.48 3.27
N SER A 38 2.57 2.02 3.97
CA SER A 38 2.84 2.63 5.28
C SER A 38 2.98 1.60 6.39
N TYR A 39 2.16 0.54 6.35
CA TYR A 39 2.08 -0.48 7.39
C TYR A 39 2.34 -1.88 6.82
N PRO A 40 3.60 -2.21 6.46
CA PRO A 40 3.98 -3.58 6.11
C PRO A 40 3.89 -4.52 7.33
N ARG A 41 3.90 -5.84 7.09
CA ARG A 41 3.98 -6.83 8.17
C ARG A 41 5.21 -6.57 9.03
N GLY A 42 5.03 -6.54 10.35
CA GLY A 42 6.12 -6.26 11.30
C GLY A 42 6.61 -4.80 11.30
N ASN A 43 5.80 -3.85 10.84
CA ASN A 43 6.14 -2.44 10.95
C ASN A 43 6.33 -2.00 12.41
N ARG A 44 7.12 -0.94 12.62
CA ARG A 44 7.49 -0.42 13.94
C ARG A 44 6.40 0.35 14.68
N PHE A 45 5.25 0.57 14.03
CA PHE A 45 4.22 1.47 14.54
C PHE A 45 3.16 0.75 15.39
N ASP A 46 3.30 -0.58 15.56
CA ASP A 46 2.32 -1.43 16.23
C ASP A 46 0.92 -1.33 15.60
N VAL A 47 0.89 -0.99 14.31
CA VAL A 47 -0.31 -0.97 13.48
C VAL A 47 -0.40 -2.30 12.74
N ILE A 48 -1.61 -2.81 12.56
CA ILE A 48 -1.86 -4.02 11.79
C ILE A 48 -1.32 -3.90 10.36
N TYR A 49 -1.18 -5.03 9.68
CA TYR A 49 -0.78 -5.02 8.29
C TYR A 49 -1.92 -4.45 7.43
N GLU A 50 -1.63 -3.41 6.65
CA GLU A 50 -2.62 -2.74 5.81
C GLU A 50 -2.13 -2.68 4.35
N PRO A 51 -2.31 -3.74 3.55
CA PRO A 51 -1.88 -3.77 2.13
C PRO A 51 -2.52 -2.66 1.29
N TRP A 52 -3.66 -2.13 1.74
CA TRP A 52 -4.41 -1.06 1.08
C TRP A 52 -3.84 0.34 1.34
N HIS A 53 -3.03 0.57 2.39
CA HIS A 53 -2.70 1.94 2.86
C HIS A 53 -1.36 2.47 2.31
N TRP A 54 -1.43 3.32 1.28
CA TRP A 54 -0.28 3.87 0.58
C TRP A 54 -0.12 5.35 0.84
N CYS A 55 1.07 5.75 1.29
CA CYS A 55 1.35 7.14 1.63
C CYS A 55 2.30 7.77 0.62
N TYR A 56 1.98 8.98 0.20
CA TYR A 56 2.80 9.83 -0.64
C TYR A 56 3.80 10.61 0.22
N ARG A 57 5.08 10.49 -0.15
CA ARG A 57 6.18 11.34 0.32
C ARG A 57 6.85 11.96 -0.89
N VAL A 58 7.03 13.27 -0.85
CA VAL A 58 7.94 13.96 -1.76
C VAL A 58 9.34 13.42 -1.48
N THR A 59 9.88 12.62 -2.41
CA THR A 59 11.32 12.41 -2.48
C THR A 59 11.92 13.71 -2.96
N GLY A 60 12.68 14.39 -2.09
CA GLY A 60 13.14 15.76 -2.31
C GLY A 60 13.79 15.98 -3.67
N HIS A 61 13.33 17.04 -4.35
CA HIS A 61 14.14 17.89 -5.22
C HIS A 61 14.37 19.21 -4.47
#